data_AF-A0A100HJ64-F1
#
_entry.id   AF-A0A100HJ64-F1
#
_cell.length_a   1.000
_cell.length_b   1.000
_cell.length_c   1.000
_cell.angle_alpha   90.00
_cell.angle_beta   90.00
_cell.angle_gamma   90.00
#
_symmetry.space_group_name_H-M   'P 1'
#
loop_
_entity.id
_entity.type
_entity.pdbx_description
1 polymer ?
#
loop_
_entity_poly.entity_id
_entity_poly.type
_entity_poly.pdbx_seq_one_letter_code
_entity_poly.pdbx_strand_id
1 'polypeptide(L)'
;MKRTLLAAALLGAGLLSACSMTGPGNLKVHEAVLYGGAQERVVWVYGTLQGSASSVKLGSQSADLRAQVSDPIATPGSLSVNGKATYREPTATLPAQVTVTRQGSAFTVTPASGAQISAVYYTDGQSWTRLNGTIGTVGGTRVDGLKGAGQLTDDEARVLSDTLRPQGPLAVAVLANQPAPALAVEPTPTEHLRSDLYILSSVPTAQVQPPRPLPGTPTTPTPTTPTPGGNVTVTQIATGTNANTSEAGVQVAATASAASSLYARAYGRQSSVPTPPSVTGRTLIGVFLGQRPTGGYGVQVVSASSSGTQLTLRVRLTAPAPGAILAQVITSPWAIVSVPGSYSAVTVIDENGQPLPTATGGGQVR
;
A
#
# COMPACT_ATOMS: atom_id res chain seq x y z
N MET A 1 55.60 -69.44 -10.67
CA MET A 1 56.45 -68.55 -9.84
C MET A 1 55.94 -67.13 -9.97
N LYS A 2 55.59 -66.50 -8.85
CA LYS A 2 54.94 -65.19 -8.76
C LYS A 2 55.88 -64.09 -9.26
N ARG A 3 55.40 -63.21 -10.15
CA ARG A 3 56.02 -61.91 -10.42
C ARG A 3 54.98 -60.81 -10.22
N THR A 4 55.15 -60.14 -9.09
CA THR A 4 54.60 -58.84 -8.70
C THR A 4 54.97 -57.79 -9.73
N LEU A 5 54.00 -56.98 -10.18
CA LEU A 5 54.24 -55.67 -10.77
C LEU A 5 53.16 -54.71 -10.26
N LEU A 6 53.65 -53.54 -9.85
CA LEU A 6 53.01 -52.53 -9.02
C LEU A 6 51.83 -51.84 -9.73
N ALA A 7 50.74 -51.64 -8.99
CA ALA A 7 49.74 -50.63 -9.30
C ALA A 7 50.20 -49.27 -8.77
N ALA A 8 50.54 -48.34 -9.67
CA ALA A 8 50.73 -46.94 -9.34
C ALA A 8 49.37 -46.26 -9.24
N ALA A 9 48.88 -46.06 -8.02
CA ALA A 9 47.71 -45.21 -7.75
C ALA A 9 48.15 -43.75 -7.74
N LEU A 10 47.84 -43.02 -8.80
CA LEU A 10 47.89 -41.56 -8.84
C LEU A 10 46.76 -41.01 -7.96
N LEU A 11 47.10 -40.64 -6.73
CA LEU A 11 46.29 -39.78 -5.87
C LEU A 11 46.23 -38.39 -6.48
N GLY A 12 45.18 -38.13 -7.27
CA GLY A 12 44.78 -36.77 -7.64
C GLY A 12 44.27 -36.05 -6.39
N ALA A 13 45.14 -35.29 -5.73
CA ALA A 13 44.75 -34.31 -4.73
C ALA A 13 43.94 -33.22 -5.44
N GLY A 14 42.61 -33.34 -5.39
CA GLY A 14 41.70 -32.27 -5.75
C GLY A 14 41.95 -31.09 -4.81
N LEU A 15 42.62 -30.06 -5.30
CA LEU A 15 42.67 -28.73 -4.70
C LEU A 15 41.24 -28.18 -4.66
N LEU A 16 40.52 -28.45 -3.58
CA LEU A 16 39.38 -27.64 -3.16
C LEU A 16 39.94 -26.28 -2.75
N SER A 17 40.12 -25.39 -3.72
CA SER A 17 40.28 -23.97 -3.48
C SER A 17 39.00 -23.49 -2.81
N ALA A 18 38.91 -23.60 -1.50
CA ALA A 18 37.96 -22.82 -0.71
C ALA A 18 38.37 -21.36 -0.92
N CYS A 19 37.77 -20.71 -1.93
CA CYS A 19 37.83 -19.27 -2.07
C CYS A 19 37.16 -18.70 -0.83
N SER A 20 37.95 -18.42 0.22
CA SER A 20 37.48 -17.70 1.38
C SER A 20 37.05 -16.32 0.88
N MET A 21 35.74 -16.04 0.88
CA MET A 21 35.23 -14.70 0.64
C MET A 21 35.76 -13.81 1.77
N THR A 22 36.72 -12.93 1.45
CA THR A 22 37.39 -12.10 2.47
C THR A 22 36.49 -10.98 2.99
N GLY A 23 35.40 -10.65 2.27
CA GLY A 23 34.48 -9.57 2.65
C GLY A 23 35.17 -8.18 2.73
N PRO A 24 34.40 -7.10 2.86
CA PRO A 24 34.97 -5.80 3.17
C PRO A 24 35.42 -5.79 4.64
N GLY A 25 36.42 -4.98 4.97
CA GLY A 25 36.80 -4.76 6.37
C GLY A 25 35.64 -4.11 7.14
N ASN A 26 35.47 -4.48 8.42
CA ASN A 26 34.37 -3.98 9.26
C ASN A 26 32.99 -4.12 8.61
N LEU A 27 32.72 -5.30 8.02
CA LEU A 27 31.43 -5.59 7.40
C LEU A 27 30.29 -5.38 8.41
N LYS A 28 29.30 -4.56 8.04
CA LYS A 28 28.04 -4.38 8.76
C LYS A 28 26.88 -4.59 7.81
N VAL A 29 25.80 -5.19 8.30
CA VAL A 29 24.60 -5.47 7.49
C VAL A 29 23.38 -5.00 8.26
N HIS A 30 22.61 -4.10 7.68
CA HIS A 30 21.39 -3.60 8.29
C HIS A 30 20.18 -3.93 7.42
N GLU A 31 19.13 -4.45 8.06
CA GLU A 31 17.94 -4.98 7.40
C GLU A 31 16.70 -4.17 7.77
N ALA A 32 15.94 -3.76 6.77
CA ALA A 32 14.54 -3.35 6.92
C ALA A 32 13.64 -4.37 6.20
N VAL A 33 12.88 -5.13 6.98
CA VAL A 33 11.95 -6.13 6.46
C VAL A 33 10.57 -5.51 6.39
N LEU A 34 10.06 -5.28 5.19
CA LEU A 34 8.80 -4.60 4.94
C LEU A 34 7.69 -5.62 4.65
N TYR A 35 6.54 -5.38 5.26
CA TYR A 35 5.31 -6.16 5.12
C TYR A 35 4.10 -5.27 4.86
N GLY A 36 3.00 -5.85 4.36
CA GLY A 36 1.76 -5.12 4.09
C GLY A 36 1.82 -4.37 2.77
N GLY A 37 1.81 -3.03 2.83
CA GLY A 37 1.87 -2.14 1.66
C GLY A 37 3.13 -2.27 0.80
N ALA A 38 4.20 -2.86 1.34
CA ALA A 38 5.35 -3.35 0.60
C ALA A 38 5.73 -4.75 1.12
N GLN A 39 6.32 -5.57 0.25
CA GLN A 39 6.65 -6.98 0.55
C GLN A 39 8.07 -7.30 0.12
N GLU A 40 9.03 -6.68 0.79
CA GLU A 40 10.44 -6.82 0.46
C GLU A 40 11.30 -6.64 1.70
N ARG A 41 12.48 -7.28 1.67
CA ARG A 41 13.57 -6.98 2.56
C ARG A 41 14.52 -6.05 1.83
N VAL A 42 14.85 -4.93 2.46
CA VAL A 42 15.86 -3.97 1.99
C VAL A 42 17.08 -4.10 2.88
N VAL A 43 18.24 -4.30 2.27
CA VAL A 43 19.49 -4.55 3.00
C VAL A 43 20.54 -3.54 2.58
N TRP A 44 21.04 -2.78 3.55
CA TRP A 44 22.22 -1.93 3.40
C TRP A 44 23.45 -2.68 3.90
N VAL A 45 24.52 -2.60 3.12
CA VAL A 45 25.81 -3.21 3.46
C VAL A 45 26.83 -2.10 3.64
N TYR A 46 27.56 -2.12 4.74
CA TYR A 46 28.61 -1.15 5.05
C TYR A 46 29.94 -1.86 5.26
N GLY A 47 31.04 -1.14 5.04
CA GLY A 47 32.38 -1.62 5.29
C GLY A 47 33.43 -0.86 4.50
N THR A 48 34.69 -1.16 4.78
CA THR A 48 35.85 -0.61 4.08
C THR A 48 36.32 -1.58 3.00
N LEU A 49 36.28 -1.14 1.74
CA LEU A 49 36.84 -1.91 0.62
C LEU A 49 38.37 -1.87 0.67
N GLN A 50 39.03 -3.02 0.53
CA GLN A 50 40.50 -3.12 0.42
C GLN A 50 41.01 -2.90 -1.03
N GLY A 51 40.13 -2.43 -1.92
CA GLY A 51 40.35 -2.21 -3.35
C GLY A 51 39.09 -1.62 -4.00
N SER A 52 38.90 -1.82 -5.30
CA SER A 52 37.72 -1.29 -6.02
C SER A 52 36.43 -2.07 -5.78
N ALA A 53 36.52 -3.31 -5.29
CA ALA A 53 35.39 -4.18 -5.02
C ALA A 53 35.69 -5.19 -3.91
N SER A 54 34.64 -5.77 -3.35
CA SER A 54 34.69 -6.92 -2.44
C SER A 54 33.52 -7.85 -2.75
N SER A 55 33.51 -9.07 -2.22
CA SER A 55 32.38 -9.99 -2.34
C SER A 55 31.92 -10.50 -0.98
N VAL A 56 30.61 -10.70 -0.86
CA VAL A 56 29.95 -11.30 0.31
C VAL A 56 28.87 -12.26 -0.18
N LYS A 57 28.41 -13.16 0.67
CA LYS A 57 27.23 -13.99 0.43
C LYS A 57 26.08 -13.44 1.26
N LEU A 58 24.96 -13.13 0.59
CA LEU A 58 23.71 -12.68 1.18
C LEU A 58 22.64 -13.74 0.88
N GLY A 59 22.18 -14.43 1.92
CA GLY A 59 21.34 -15.60 1.80
C GLY A 59 22.05 -16.72 1.04
N SER A 60 21.48 -17.13 -0.08
CA SER A 60 22.08 -18.12 -1.00
C SER A 60 22.89 -17.51 -2.14
N GLN A 61 22.95 -16.17 -2.24
CA GLN A 61 23.52 -15.47 -3.39
C GLN A 61 24.85 -14.81 -3.06
N SER A 62 25.83 -14.96 -3.95
CA SER A 62 27.03 -14.12 -3.93
C SER A 62 26.70 -12.73 -4.45
N ALA A 63 27.24 -11.71 -3.78
CA ALA A 63 27.01 -10.31 -4.04
C ALA A 63 28.34 -9.56 -4.16
N ASP A 64 28.49 -8.80 -5.25
CA ASP A 64 29.61 -7.88 -5.47
C ASP A 64 29.33 -6.56 -4.78
N LEU A 65 30.25 -6.14 -3.92
CA LEU A 65 30.24 -4.86 -3.23
C LEU A 65 31.19 -3.88 -3.90
N ARG A 66 30.72 -2.66 -4.15
CA ARG A 66 31.54 -1.57 -4.72
C ARG A 66 31.23 -0.25 -4.02
N ALA A 67 31.96 0.80 -4.38
CA ALA A 67 31.61 2.16 -4.00
C ALA A 67 30.13 2.44 -4.30
N GLN A 68 29.50 3.26 -3.46
CA GLN A 68 28.07 3.50 -3.56
C GLN A 68 27.69 4.20 -4.87
N VAL A 69 26.49 3.89 -5.35
CA VAL A 69 25.86 4.57 -6.49
C VAL A 69 24.92 5.67 -6.00
N SER A 70 24.69 6.68 -6.85
CA SER A 70 23.69 7.70 -6.56
C SER A 70 22.29 7.12 -6.72
N ASP A 71 21.59 6.91 -5.61
CA ASP A 71 20.22 6.37 -5.56
C ASP A 71 19.46 6.97 -4.36
N PRO A 72 18.15 7.26 -4.48
CA PRO A 72 17.36 7.78 -3.37
C PRO A 72 17.34 6.91 -2.09
N ILE A 73 17.55 5.60 -2.19
CA ILE A 73 17.59 4.70 -1.03
C ILE A 73 19.02 4.47 -0.49
N ALA A 74 20.04 5.09 -1.10
CA ALA A 74 21.42 5.00 -0.61
C ALA A 74 21.61 5.79 0.69
N THR A 75 22.35 5.21 1.63
CA THR A 75 22.71 5.86 2.90
C THR A 75 24.20 6.26 2.90
N PRO A 76 24.59 7.32 3.62
CA PRO A 76 25.99 7.67 3.78
C PRO A 76 26.82 6.48 4.30
N GLY A 77 27.93 6.18 3.61
CA GLY A 77 28.86 5.11 4.00
C GLY A 77 28.44 3.69 3.63
N SER A 78 27.24 3.48 3.07
CA SER A 78 26.87 2.17 2.52
C SER A 78 27.62 1.88 1.23
N LEU A 79 27.72 0.60 0.87
CA LEU A 79 28.30 0.10 -0.37
C LEU A 79 27.19 -0.28 -1.35
N SER A 80 27.46 -0.16 -2.64
CA SER A 80 26.54 -0.71 -3.65
C SER A 80 26.65 -2.23 -3.68
N VAL A 81 25.52 -2.91 -3.82
CA VAL A 81 25.41 -4.37 -3.92
C VAL A 81 24.94 -4.73 -5.33
N ASN A 82 25.78 -5.45 -6.08
CA ASN A 82 25.53 -5.79 -7.48
C ASN A 82 25.17 -4.57 -8.35
N GLY A 83 25.79 -3.41 -8.06
CA GLY A 83 25.56 -2.15 -8.77
C GLY A 83 24.27 -1.41 -8.38
N LYS A 84 23.57 -1.82 -7.32
CA LYS A 84 22.40 -1.15 -6.75
C LYS A 84 22.70 -0.64 -5.35
N ALA A 85 21.95 0.35 -4.86
CA ALA A 85 22.20 0.91 -3.53
C ALA A 85 21.93 -0.06 -2.36
N THR A 86 21.05 -1.04 -2.56
CA THR A 86 20.65 -2.03 -1.56
C THR A 86 20.49 -3.40 -2.19
N TYR A 87 20.75 -4.46 -1.42
CA TYR A 87 20.26 -5.79 -1.75
C TYR A 87 18.78 -5.91 -1.41
N ARG A 88 18.01 -6.62 -2.24
CA ARG A 88 16.56 -6.78 -2.08
C ARG A 88 16.12 -8.21 -2.35
N GLU A 89 15.27 -8.73 -1.48
CA GLU A 89 14.58 -10.01 -1.65
C GLU A 89 13.09 -9.86 -1.32
N PRO A 90 12.18 -10.59 -2.00
CA PRO A 90 10.76 -10.57 -1.65
C PRO A 90 10.53 -11.20 -0.27
N THR A 91 9.54 -10.68 0.47
CA THR A 91 9.11 -11.24 1.75
C THR A 91 7.78 -11.96 1.62
N ALA A 92 7.48 -12.86 2.55
CA ALA A 92 6.19 -13.52 2.60
C ALA A 92 5.06 -12.53 2.93
N THR A 93 3.88 -12.77 2.37
CA THR A 93 2.68 -12.01 2.71
C THR A 93 2.27 -12.28 4.16
N LEU A 94 2.09 -11.20 4.92
CA LEU A 94 1.53 -11.24 6.27
C LEU A 94 0.06 -10.79 6.27
N PRO A 95 -0.80 -11.41 7.11
CA PRO A 95 -2.11 -10.85 7.40
C PRO A 95 -1.97 -9.49 8.09
N ALA A 96 -3.05 -8.70 8.09
CA ALA A 96 -3.08 -7.39 8.73
C ALA A 96 -2.61 -7.47 10.20
N GLN A 97 -1.56 -6.72 10.55
CA GLN A 97 -1.00 -6.70 11.90
C GLN A 97 -1.61 -5.59 12.77
N VAL A 98 -2.05 -4.51 12.14
CA VAL A 98 -2.63 -3.35 12.82
C VAL A 98 -3.65 -2.66 11.93
N THR A 99 -4.70 -2.12 12.54
CA THR A 99 -5.55 -1.09 11.93
C THR A 99 -5.30 0.23 12.64
N VAL A 100 -5.18 1.32 11.89
CA VAL A 100 -5.08 2.67 12.43
C VAL A 100 -6.16 3.53 11.76
N THR A 101 -6.91 4.28 12.55
CA THR A 101 -7.87 5.29 12.06
C THR A 101 -7.55 6.61 12.73
N ARG A 102 -7.52 7.71 11.99
CA ARG A 102 -7.30 9.05 12.53
C ARG A 102 -8.64 9.75 12.79
N GLN A 103 -8.83 10.37 13.95
CA GLN A 103 -10.01 11.16 14.29
C GLN A 103 -9.58 12.52 14.84
N GLY A 104 -9.58 13.56 14.00
CA GLY A 104 -9.00 14.85 14.35
C GLY A 104 -7.50 14.75 14.65
N SER A 105 -7.09 15.06 15.88
CA SER A 105 -5.70 14.92 16.36
C SER A 105 -5.41 13.57 17.05
N ALA A 106 -6.44 12.75 17.29
CA ALA A 106 -6.32 11.44 17.92
C ALA A 106 -6.28 10.32 16.88
N PHE A 107 -5.81 9.15 17.30
CA PHE A 107 -5.70 7.94 16.50
C PHE A 107 -6.30 6.77 17.27
N THR A 108 -7.11 5.95 16.62
CA THR A 108 -7.53 4.65 17.14
C THR A 108 -6.63 3.59 16.53
N VAL A 109 -5.85 2.92 17.37
CA VAL A 109 -4.93 1.85 16.98
C VAL A 109 -5.49 0.52 17.49
N THR A 110 -5.65 -0.44 16.60
CA THR A 110 -6.16 -1.77 16.93
C THR A 110 -5.19 -2.82 16.38
N PRO A 111 -4.32 -3.40 17.23
CA PRO A 111 -3.50 -4.55 16.87
C PRO A 111 -4.37 -5.76 16.50
N ALA A 112 -3.91 -6.56 15.56
CA ALA A 112 -4.50 -7.87 15.31
C ALA A 112 -4.18 -8.84 16.45
N SER A 113 -4.98 -9.90 16.60
CA SER A 113 -4.74 -10.93 17.61
C SER A 113 -3.36 -11.56 17.41
N GLY A 114 -2.53 -11.56 18.46
CA GLY A 114 -1.16 -12.08 18.43
C GLY A 114 -0.11 -11.16 17.79
N ALA A 115 -0.50 -9.99 17.26
CA ALA A 115 0.47 -9.02 16.75
C ALA A 115 1.26 -8.39 17.91
N GLN A 116 2.59 -8.40 17.80
CA GLN A 116 3.48 -7.77 18.78
C GLN A 116 4.03 -6.48 18.19
N ILE A 117 3.48 -5.35 18.60
CA ILE A 117 3.83 -4.03 18.05
C ILE A 117 4.53 -3.21 19.13
N SER A 118 5.76 -2.75 18.84
CA SER A 118 6.55 -1.93 19.76
C SER A 118 6.33 -0.43 19.58
N ALA A 119 6.03 0.01 18.35
CA ALA A 119 5.75 1.41 18.03
C ALA A 119 4.88 1.52 16.77
N VAL A 120 4.16 2.63 16.64
CA VAL A 120 3.43 2.99 15.42
C VAL A 120 3.78 4.41 15.03
N TYR A 121 4.13 4.58 13.76
CA TYR A 121 4.37 5.87 13.11
C TYR A 121 3.26 6.13 12.10
N TYR A 122 2.88 7.38 11.93
CA TYR A 122 1.89 7.82 10.97
C TYR A 122 2.47 8.97 10.15
N THR A 123 2.13 9.01 8.86
CA THR A 123 2.34 10.19 8.03
C THR A 123 1.06 10.55 7.31
N ASP A 124 0.80 11.85 7.17
CA ASP A 124 -0.25 12.40 6.32
C ASP A 124 0.24 12.69 4.90
N GLY A 125 1.48 12.29 4.58
CA GLY A 125 2.18 12.60 3.34
C GLY A 125 2.99 13.89 3.39
N GLN A 126 2.94 14.64 4.50
CA GLN A 126 3.72 15.86 4.71
C GLN A 126 4.66 15.71 5.91
N SER A 127 4.18 15.12 7.00
CA SER A 127 4.93 15.03 8.25
C SER A 127 4.75 13.70 8.95
N TRP A 128 5.78 13.28 9.68
CA TRP A 128 5.76 12.06 10.46
C TRP A 128 5.38 12.33 11.91
N THR A 129 4.57 11.43 12.46
CA THR A 129 4.08 11.46 13.84
C THR A 129 4.27 10.08 14.45
N ARG A 130 4.97 9.99 15.58
CA ARG A 130 5.05 8.77 16.38
C ARG A 130 3.84 8.75 17.32
N LEU A 131 3.05 7.68 17.27
CA LEU A 131 1.90 7.53 18.15
C LEU A 131 2.37 7.22 19.57
N ASN A 132 1.67 7.78 20.55
CA ASN A 132 2.06 7.67 21.96
C ASN A 132 1.67 6.33 22.59
N GLY A 133 0.98 5.46 21.84
CA GLY A 133 0.66 4.10 22.22
C GLY A 133 0.39 3.24 20.99
N THR A 134 0.38 1.93 21.19
CA THR A 134 0.22 0.91 20.14
C THR A 134 -1.17 0.27 20.15
N ILE A 135 -2.07 0.70 21.05
CA ILE A 135 -3.43 0.21 21.17
C ILE A 135 -4.35 1.29 21.74
N GLY A 136 -5.63 1.26 21.36
CA GLY A 136 -6.66 2.15 21.86
C GLY A 136 -6.64 3.53 21.19
N THR A 137 -7.27 4.51 21.84
CA THR A 137 -7.27 5.90 21.36
C THR A 137 -6.06 6.63 21.92
N VAL A 138 -5.18 7.10 21.04
CA VAL A 138 -3.88 7.69 21.38
C VAL A 138 -3.68 9.01 20.65
N GLY A 139 -2.90 9.91 21.25
CA GLY A 139 -2.33 11.04 20.54
C GLY A 139 -1.05 10.65 19.79
N GLY A 140 -0.37 11.64 19.22
CA GLY A 140 0.93 11.44 18.61
C GLY A 140 1.83 12.65 18.76
N THR A 141 3.13 12.41 18.65
CA THR A 141 4.18 13.42 18.74
C THR A 141 4.87 13.52 17.38
N ARG A 142 5.07 14.73 16.86
CA ARG A 142 5.76 14.94 15.58
C ARG A 142 7.22 14.48 15.69
N VAL A 143 7.70 13.77 14.68
CA VAL A 143 9.06 13.22 14.62
C VAL A 143 9.66 13.38 13.23
N ASP A 144 10.98 13.28 13.13
CA ASP A 144 11.69 13.28 11.86
C ASP A 144 11.70 11.87 11.26
N GLY A 145 10.67 11.56 10.49
CA GLY A 145 10.58 10.27 9.80
C GLY A 145 10.33 9.09 10.73
N LEU A 146 11.03 8.00 10.45
CA LEU A 146 11.01 6.73 11.17
C LEU A 146 12.16 6.61 12.18
N LYS A 147 12.75 7.72 12.63
CA LYS A 147 13.84 7.66 13.61
C LYS A 147 13.38 6.97 14.89
N GLY A 148 14.17 6.02 15.37
CA GLY A 148 13.83 5.16 16.49
C GLY A 148 12.81 4.05 16.16
N ALA A 149 12.50 3.80 14.89
CA ALA A 149 11.74 2.62 14.48
C ALA A 149 12.65 1.39 14.43
N GLY A 150 12.43 0.45 15.34
CA GLY A 150 13.23 -0.78 15.43
C GLY A 150 14.70 -0.46 15.72
N GLN A 151 15.58 -1.03 14.91
CA GLN A 151 17.03 -0.82 14.94
C GLN A 151 17.54 -0.02 13.74
N LEU A 152 16.68 0.71 13.03
CA LEU A 152 17.11 1.60 11.95
C LEU A 152 18.05 2.67 12.50
N THR A 153 19.13 2.93 11.77
CA THR A 153 19.94 4.13 11.99
C THR A 153 19.17 5.38 11.52
N ASP A 154 19.61 6.56 11.96
CA ASP A 154 18.97 7.83 11.59
C ASP A 154 18.94 8.08 10.07
N ASP A 155 19.99 7.68 9.35
CA ASP A 155 20.06 7.80 7.90
C ASP A 155 19.14 6.81 7.17
N GLU A 156 19.08 5.56 7.63
CA GLU A 156 18.17 4.54 7.07
C GLU A 156 16.70 4.91 7.31
N ALA A 157 16.39 5.37 8.52
CA ALA A 157 15.09 5.89 8.87
C ALA A 157 14.70 7.05 7.94
N ARG A 158 15.62 8.00 7.68
CA ARG A 158 15.37 9.13 6.80
C ARG A 158 15.08 8.69 5.36
N VAL A 159 15.91 7.84 4.74
CA VAL A 159 15.70 7.41 3.35
C VAL A 159 14.42 6.59 3.18
N LEU A 160 14.10 5.71 4.14
CA LEU A 160 12.83 4.98 4.14
C LEU A 160 11.64 5.94 4.29
N SER A 161 11.76 6.92 5.17
CA SER A 161 10.71 7.93 5.38
C SER A 161 10.44 8.76 4.13
N ASP A 162 11.49 9.16 3.42
CA ASP A 162 11.40 9.92 2.18
C ASP A 162 10.81 9.09 1.03
N THR A 163 11.01 7.77 1.04
CA THR A 163 10.44 6.83 0.06
C THR A 163 8.96 6.55 0.33
N LEU A 164 8.57 6.48 1.60
CA LEU A 164 7.19 6.15 2.01
C LEU A 164 6.28 7.38 2.04
N ARG A 165 6.78 8.55 2.47
CA ARG A 165 5.97 9.77 2.65
C ARG A 165 5.16 10.17 1.38
N PRO A 166 5.70 10.13 0.15
CA PRO A 166 4.96 10.52 -1.05
C PRO A 166 3.74 9.65 -1.37
N GLN A 167 3.59 8.50 -0.71
CA GLN A 167 2.48 7.56 -0.93
C GLN A 167 1.18 8.01 -0.25
N GLY A 168 1.20 9.14 0.46
CA GLY A 168 0.04 9.72 1.13
C GLY A 168 -0.16 9.17 2.55
N PRO A 169 -1.39 9.26 3.10
CA PRO A 169 -1.66 8.85 4.46
C PRO A 169 -1.41 7.37 4.71
N LEU A 170 -0.42 7.04 5.53
CA LEU A 170 -0.07 5.67 5.89
C LEU A 170 0.39 5.57 7.34
N ALA A 171 0.36 4.35 7.89
CA ALA A 171 0.96 4.02 9.17
C ALA A 171 2.01 2.93 9.01
N VAL A 172 3.08 3.02 9.81
CA VAL A 172 4.15 2.03 9.89
C VAL A 172 4.20 1.51 11.31
N ALA A 173 3.84 0.24 11.50
CA ALA A 173 3.99 -0.44 12.78
C ALA A 173 5.34 -1.17 12.83
N VAL A 174 6.07 -0.97 13.93
CA VAL A 174 7.30 -1.73 14.22
C VAL A 174 6.90 -3.01 14.91
N LEU A 175 7.25 -4.13 14.29
CA LEU A 175 6.99 -5.46 14.82
C LEU A 175 8.10 -5.84 15.80
N ALA A 176 7.70 -6.28 17.00
CA ALA A 176 8.61 -6.81 18.02
C ALA A 176 8.89 -8.30 17.79
N ASN A 177 8.00 -8.99 17.09
CA ASN A 177 8.28 -10.32 16.56
C ASN A 177 9.05 -10.21 15.23
N GLN A 178 9.73 -11.30 14.88
CA GLN A 178 10.50 -11.42 13.62
C GLN A 178 9.84 -12.49 12.74
N PRO A 179 8.92 -12.12 11.83
CA PRO A 179 8.16 -13.10 11.05
C PRO A 179 9.01 -13.83 10.02
N ALA A 180 9.98 -13.14 9.41
CA ALA A 180 10.94 -13.75 8.51
C ALA A 180 12.21 -14.24 9.24
N PRO A 181 12.91 -15.27 8.76
CA PRO A 181 14.24 -15.61 9.26
C PRO A 181 15.23 -14.44 9.03
N ALA A 182 16.28 -14.36 9.85
CA ALA A 182 17.37 -13.42 9.62
C ALA A 182 18.13 -13.80 8.35
N LEU A 183 18.63 -12.80 7.61
CA LEU A 183 19.43 -13.07 6.43
C LEU A 183 20.76 -13.72 6.82
N ALA A 184 21.09 -14.85 6.19
CA ALA A 184 22.41 -15.45 6.34
C ALA A 184 23.45 -14.58 5.62
N VAL A 185 24.55 -14.23 6.29
CA VAL A 185 25.61 -13.38 5.73
C VAL A 185 26.97 -14.04 5.96
N GLU A 186 27.75 -14.18 4.90
CA GLU A 186 29.13 -14.67 4.98
C GLU A 186 30.09 -13.71 4.24
N PRO A 187 31.24 -13.31 4.83
CA PRO A 187 31.66 -13.61 6.22
C PRO A 187 30.71 -12.97 7.25
N THR A 188 30.73 -13.50 8.48
CA THR A 188 29.87 -12.99 9.56
C THR A 188 30.10 -11.49 9.78
N PRO A 189 29.05 -10.66 9.72
CA PRO A 189 29.19 -9.22 9.92
C PRO A 189 29.55 -8.90 11.37
N THR A 190 30.31 -7.83 11.56
CA THR A 190 30.64 -7.27 12.87
C THR A 190 29.44 -6.63 13.57
N GLU A 191 28.46 -6.19 12.77
CA GLU A 191 27.20 -5.60 13.24
C GLU A 191 26.07 -6.06 12.32
N HIS A 192 24.99 -6.56 12.90
CA HIS A 192 23.79 -6.96 12.19
C HIS A 192 22.57 -6.33 12.86
N LEU A 193 22.01 -5.28 12.25
CA LEU A 193 20.81 -4.59 12.75
C LEU A 193 19.60 -5.00 11.93
N ARG A 194 18.44 -5.14 12.59
CA ARG A 194 17.21 -5.54 11.91
C ARG A 194 15.99 -4.81 12.45
N SER A 195 15.14 -4.35 11.51
CA SER A 195 13.85 -3.73 11.78
C SER A 195 12.75 -4.36 10.93
N ASP A 196 11.74 -4.92 11.59
CA ASP A 196 10.56 -5.49 10.94
C ASP A 196 9.41 -4.45 10.97
N LEU A 197 8.93 -4.06 9.79
CA LEU A 197 8.00 -2.95 9.61
C LEU A 197 6.77 -3.41 8.83
N TYR A 198 5.59 -3.23 9.42
CA TYR A 198 4.32 -3.44 8.75
C TYR A 198 3.74 -2.11 8.26
N ILE A 199 3.57 -1.96 6.95
CA ILE A 199 3.04 -0.76 6.32
C ILE A 199 1.54 -0.93 6.09
N LEU A 200 0.75 -0.11 6.78
CA LEU A 200 -0.68 0.06 6.55
C LEU A 200 -0.89 1.25 5.61
N SER A 201 -1.18 0.96 4.34
CA SER A 201 -1.52 1.98 3.35
C SER A 201 -2.92 2.55 3.60
N SER A 202 -3.11 3.83 3.28
CA SER A 202 -4.42 4.51 3.27
C SER A 202 -5.11 4.54 4.64
N VAL A 203 -4.51 5.20 5.62
CA VAL A 203 -5.11 5.37 6.96
C VAL A 203 -6.38 6.22 6.88
N PRO A 204 -7.56 5.68 7.25
CA PRO A 204 -8.84 6.41 7.18
C PRO A 204 -8.93 7.54 8.20
N THR A 205 -9.56 8.65 7.82
CA THR A 205 -9.90 9.77 8.71
C THR A 205 -11.40 9.77 9.06
N ALA A 206 -11.74 9.62 10.34
CA ALA A 206 -13.09 9.77 10.87
C ALA A 206 -13.39 11.24 11.22
N GLN A 207 -14.53 11.77 10.75
CA GLN A 207 -15.00 13.10 11.14
C GLN A 207 -15.73 13.04 12.49
N VAL A 208 -15.47 14.00 13.39
CA VAL A 208 -16.25 14.16 14.63
C VAL A 208 -17.62 14.72 14.26
N GLN A 209 -18.66 13.90 14.42
CA GLN A 209 -20.04 14.32 14.15
C GLN A 209 -20.55 15.16 15.34
N PRO A 210 -21.06 16.40 15.13
CA PRO A 210 -21.60 17.19 16.22
C PRO A 210 -22.80 16.52 16.88
N PRO A 211 -23.09 16.79 18.18
CA PRO A 211 -24.21 16.18 18.88
C PRO A 211 -25.53 16.48 18.16
N ARG A 212 -26.36 15.45 17.98
CA ARG A 212 -27.72 15.58 17.42
C ARG A 212 -28.56 16.47 18.37
N PRO A 213 -29.23 17.53 17.88
CA PRO A 213 -30.21 18.26 18.68
C PRO A 213 -31.37 17.33 19.06
N LEU A 214 -31.86 17.40 20.30
CA LEU A 214 -33.07 16.66 20.71
C LEU A 214 -34.28 17.08 19.84
N PRO A 215 -35.25 16.17 19.60
CA PRO A 215 -36.41 16.49 18.77
C PRO A 215 -37.29 17.54 19.45
N GLY A 216 -37.26 18.77 18.94
CA GLY A 216 -38.24 19.81 19.23
C GLY A 216 -39.43 19.76 18.27
N THR A 217 -40.60 20.11 18.80
CA THR A 217 -41.97 20.11 18.27
C THR A 217 -42.14 20.45 16.77
N PRO A 218 -43.10 19.84 16.04
CA PRO A 218 -43.30 20.10 14.62
C PRO A 218 -43.96 21.46 14.38
N THR A 219 -43.27 22.36 13.67
CA THR A 219 -43.90 23.52 13.02
C THR A 219 -43.72 23.42 11.50
N THR A 220 -44.83 23.63 10.82
CA THR A 220 -45.09 23.60 9.37
C THR A 220 -43.96 24.18 8.50
N PRO A 221 -43.54 23.50 7.41
CA PRO A 221 -42.46 23.99 6.56
C PRO A 221 -42.95 25.11 5.61
N THR A 222 -42.31 26.27 5.70
CA THR A 222 -42.29 27.28 4.63
C THR A 222 -41.25 26.85 3.58
N PRO A 223 -41.54 26.93 2.26
CA PRO A 223 -40.57 26.55 1.24
C PRO A 223 -39.49 27.63 1.14
N THR A 224 -38.33 27.36 1.73
CA THR A 224 -37.08 28.07 1.46
C THR A 224 -36.16 27.19 0.61
N THR A 225 -35.67 27.82 -0.46
CA THR A 225 -34.54 27.50 -1.34
C THR A 225 -33.62 26.34 -0.92
N PRO A 226 -33.26 25.40 -1.82
CA PRO A 226 -32.48 24.21 -1.47
C PRO A 226 -31.08 24.59 -0.95
N THR A 227 -30.86 24.29 0.34
CA THR A 227 -29.55 24.30 0.99
C THR A 227 -28.61 23.30 0.30
N PRO A 228 -27.37 23.68 -0.06
CA PRO A 228 -26.37 22.75 -0.60
C PRO A 228 -26.10 21.58 0.37
N GLY A 229 -26.16 20.37 -0.18
CA GLY A 229 -26.19 19.10 0.54
C GLY A 229 -25.01 18.85 1.46
N GLY A 230 -25.27 18.12 2.55
CA GLY A 230 -24.25 17.71 3.51
C GLY A 230 -23.24 16.76 2.87
N ASN A 231 -21.95 16.95 3.14
CA ASN A 231 -20.89 16.07 2.67
C ASN A 231 -21.09 14.65 3.23
N VAL A 232 -20.93 13.65 2.37
CA VAL A 232 -21.06 12.22 2.70
C VAL A 232 -19.69 11.58 2.57
N THR A 233 -19.28 10.83 3.57
CA THR A 233 -18.03 10.09 3.55
C THR A 233 -18.04 9.03 2.45
N VAL A 234 -17.05 9.09 1.57
CA VAL A 234 -16.85 8.11 0.50
C VAL A 234 -15.68 7.20 0.86
N THR A 235 -15.94 5.91 0.95
CA THR A 235 -14.89 4.89 1.09
C THR A 235 -14.65 4.24 -0.26
N GLN A 236 -13.47 4.40 -0.84
CA GLN A 236 -13.13 3.68 -2.07
C GLN A 236 -12.94 2.19 -1.77
N ILE A 237 -13.70 1.34 -2.45
CA ILE A 237 -13.68 -0.11 -2.27
C ILE A 237 -12.74 -0.74 -3.29
N ALA A 238 -12.88 -0.35 -4.56
CA ALA A 238 -12.07 -0.89 -5.64
C ALA A 238 -12.11 0.01 -6.87
N THR A 239 -11.11 -0.13 -7.73
CA THR A 239 -11.06 0.48 -9.06
C THR A 239 -10.46 -0.51 -10.05
N GLY A 240 -10.82 -0.40 -11.32
CA GLY A 240 -10.25 -1.23 -12.37
C GLY A 240 -10.42 -0.62 -13.76
N THR A 241 -9.77 -1.22 -14.74
CA THR A 241 -9.77 -0.74 -16.13
C THR A 241 -10.58 -1.62 -17.09
N ASN A 242 -11.17 -2.73 -16.61
CA ASN A 242 -11.78 -3.75 -17.46
C ASN A 242 -13.11 -4.28 -16.89
N ALA A 243 -14.12 -3.42 -16.75
CA ALA A 243 -15.48 -3.86 -16.42
C ALA A 243 -16.15 -4.64 -17.56
N ASN A 244 -17.09 -5.50 -17.22
CA ASN A 244 -17.98 -6.16 -18.18
C ASN A 244 -19.14 -5.23 -18.61
N THR A 245 -18.82 -4.06 -19.17
CA THR A 245 -19.81 -3.12 -19.68
C THR A 245 -19.25 -2.26 -20.82
N SER A 246 -20.09 -1.97 -21.82
CA SER A 246 -19.76 -1.10 -22.95
C SER A 246 -20.21 0.35 -22.73
N GLU A 247 -21.22 0.57 -21.89
CA GLU A 247 -21.84 1.87 -21.66
C GLU A 247 -21.37 2.54 -20.38
N ALA A 248 -21.32 3.87 -20.40
CA ALA A 248 -21.13 4.67 -19.20
C ALA A 248 -22.39 4.63 -18.32
N GLY A 249 -22.22 4.52 -17.02
CA GLY A 249 -23.35 4.42 -16.12
C GLY A 249 -22.97 4.34 -14.65
N VAL A 250 -24.00 4.45 -13.82
CA VAL A 250 -23.88 4.45 -12.37
C VAL A 250 -24.79 3.37 -11.84
N GLN A 251 -24.29 2.53 -10.94
CA GLN A 251 -25.06 1.44 -10.35
C GLN A 251 -25.04 1.56 -8.84
N VAL A 252 -26.24 1.60 -8.25
CA VAL A 252 -26.45 1.73 -6.81
C VAL A 252 -26.82 0.36 -6.25
N ALA A 253 -26.15 -0.02 -5.17
CA ALA A 253 -26.30 -1.31 -4.53
C ALA A 253 -26.53 -1.13 -3.03
N ALA A 254 -27.81 -1.08 -2.65
CA ALA A 254 -28.27 -1.00 -1.26
C ALA A 254 -28.71 -2.37 -0.69
N THR A 255 -28.77 -3.40 -1.52
CA THR A 255 -29.13 -4.78 -1.14
C THR A 255 -27.99 -5.74 -1.47
N ALA A 256 -27.94 -6.90 -0.79
CA ALA A 256 -26.92 -7.91 -1.05
C ALA A 256 -26.98 -8.42 -2.51
N SER A 257 -28.17 -8.57 -3.09
CA SER A 257 -28.35 -8.96 -4.50
C SER A 257 -27.82 -7.90 -5.47
N ALA A 258 -28.09 -6.62 -5.19
CA ALA A 258 -27.57 -5.51 -6.00
C ALA A 258 -26.04 -5.35 -5.86
N ALA A 259 -25.48 -5.66 -4.69
CA ALA A 259 -24.03 -5.67 -4.47
C ALA A 259 -23.35 -6.77 -5.29
N SER A 260 -23.94 -7.97 -5.35
CA SER A 260 -23.44 -9.06 -6.18
C SER A 260 -23.50 -8.73 -7.67
N SER A 261 -24.59 -8.11 -8.15
CA SER A 261 -24.69 -7.70 -9.56
C SER A 261 -23.70 -6.57 -9.91
N LEU A 262 -23.45 -5.65 -8.98
CA LEU A 262 -22.45 -4.60 -9.13
C LEU A 262 -21.04 -5.20 -9.29
N TYR A 263 -20.68 -6.16 -8.44
CA TYR A 263 -19.38 -6.84 -8.51
C TYR A 263 -19.26 -7.71 -9.77
N ALA A 264 -20.32 -8.41 -10.18
CA ALA A 264 -20.32 -9.16 -11.44
C ALA A 264 -20.09 -8.25 -12.65
N ARG A 265 -20.62 -7.01 -12.64
CA ARG A 265 -20.36 -6.02 -13.69
C ARG A 265 -18.92 -5.48 -13.64
N ALA A 266 -18.39 -5.20 -12.46
CA ALA A 266 -17.04 -4.64 -12.28
C ALA A 266 -15.92 -5.66 -12.55
N TYR A 267 -16.07 -6.87 -12.05
CA TYR A 267 -15.05 -7.94 -12.12
C TYR A 267 -15.36 -8.98 -13.21
N GLY A 268 -16.44 -8.84 -13.98
CA GLY A 268 -16.93 -9.89 -14.90
C GLY A 268 -16.01 -10.26 -16.07
N ARG A 269 -14.90 -9.55 -16.26
CA ARG A 269 -13.83 -9.91 -17.23
C ARG A 269 -12.60 -10.55 -16.55
N GLN A 270 -12.69 -10.87 -15.26
CA GLN A 270 -11.66 -11.54 -14.48
C GLN A 270 -12.06 -12.98 -14.18
N SER A 271 -11.06 -13.84 -13.94
CA SER A 271 -11.25 -15.27 -13.71
C SER A 271 -12.05 -15.59 -12.44
N SER A 272 -12.14 -14.63 -11.52
CA SER A 272 -12.92 -14.74 -10.28
C SER A 272 -13.51 -13.38 -9.90
N VAL A 273 -14.76 -13.41 -9.40
CA VAL A 273 -15.47 -12.24 -8.88
C VAL A 273 -15.39 -12.27 -7.35
N PRO A 274 -14.78 -11.27 -6.69
CA PRO A 274 -14.73 -11.20 -5.23
C PRO A 274 -16.13 -11.11 -4.61
N THR A 275 -16.28 -11.62 -3.38
CA THR A 275 -17.52 -11.43 -2.62
C THR A 275 -17.69 -9.96 -2.21
N PRO A 276 -18.85 -9.32 -2.48
CA PRO A 276 -19.09 -7.95 -2.06
C PRO A 276 -19.11 -7.81 -0.54
N PRO A 277 -18.68 -6.65 0.01
CA PRO A 277 -18.87 -6.34 1.42
C PRO A 277 -20.35 -6.19 1.76
N SER A 278 -20.70 -6.39 3.04
CA SER A 278 -22.07 -6.17 3.52
C SER A 278 -22.55 -4.73 3.26
N VAL A 279 -23.82 -4.58 2.87
CA VAL A 279 -24.50 -3.31 2.62
C VAL A 279 -25.33 -2.83 3.83
N THR A 280 -25.22 -3.49 4.98
CA THR A 280 -25.97 -3.06 6.18
C THR A 280 -25.50 -1.68 6.63
N GLY A 281 -26.40 -0.69 6.54
CA GLY A 281 -26.13 0.70 6.92
C GLY A 281 -25.29 1.50 5.90
N ARG A 282 -25.07 0.96 4.70
CA ARG A 282 -24.26 1.60 3.65
C ARG A 282 -24.73 1.23 2.25
N THR A 283 -24.52 2.11 1.30
CA THR A 283 -24.80 1.87 -0.11
C THR A 283 -23.49 1.74 -0.87
N LEU A 284 -23.35 0.71 -1.70
CA LEU A 284 -22.25 0.60 -2.66
C LEU A 284 -22.65 1.30 -3.95
N ILE A 285 -21.71 2.00 -4.56
CA ILE A 285 -21.94 2.72 -5.82
C ILE A 285 -20.81 2.40 -6.79
N GLY A 286 -21.17 1.83 -7.93
CA GLY A 286 -20.29 1.66 -9.07
C GLY A 286 -20.40 2.81 -10.04
N VAL A 287 -19.27 3.42 -10.41
CA VAL A 287 -19.16 4.37 -11.50
C VAL A 287 -18.43 3.69 -12.64
N PHE A 288 -19.05 3.63 -13.82
CA PHE A 288 -18.51 2.99 -15.02
C PHE A 288 -18.38 4.02 -16.13
N LEU A 289 -17.20 4.10 -16.76
CA LEU A 289 -16.97 5.02 -17.88
C LEU A 289 -17.43 4.47 -19.23
N GLY A 290 -17.80 3.18 -19.30
CA GLY A 290 -18.03 2.48 -20.56
C GLY A 290 -16.73 2.25 -21.32
N GLN A 291 -16.84 1.81 -22.58
CA GLN A 291 -15.67 1.51 -23.40
C GLN A 291 -14.85 2.75 -23.75
N ARG A 292 -13.53 2.59 -23.72
CA ARG A 292 -12.54 3.57 -24.15
C ARG A 292 -11.58 2.92 -25.16
N PRO A 293 -11.22 3.62 -26.24
CA PRO A 293 -10.49 3.02 -27.36
C PRO A 293 -9.00 2.75 -27.06
N THR A 294 -8.46 3.36 -26.00
CA THR A 294 -7.07 3.19 -25.57
C THR A 294 -6.98 2.96 -24.06
N GLY A 295 -5.80 2.54 -23.59
CA GLY A 295 -5.44 2.64 -22.18
C GLY A 295 -5.28 4.10 -21.72
N GLY A 296 -5.06 4.29 -20.41
CA GLY A 296 -4.79 5.60 -19.80
C GLY A 296 -6.03 6.39 -19.35
N TYR A 297 -7.23 5.84 -19.55
CA TYR A 297 -8.45 6.38 -18.95
C TYR A 297 -8.68 5.80 -17.55
N GLY A 298 -9.15 6.63 -16.62
CA GLY A 298 -9.43 6.24 -15.24
C GLY A 298 -10.57 7.05 -14.63
N VAL A 299 -11.18 6.50 -13.58
CA VAL A 299 -12.19 7.20 -12.77
C VAL A 299 -11.87 7.01 -11.30
N GLN A 300 -11.89 8.10 -10.55
CA GLN A 300 -11.73 8.11 -9.11
C GLN A 300 -12.83 8.96 -8.49
N VAL A 301 -13.54 8.45 -7.49
CA VAL A 301 -14.52 9.26 -6.77
C VAL A 301 -13.79 10.11 -5.74
N VAL A 302 -13.93 11.43 -5.85
CA VAL A 302 -13.19 12.40 -5.01
C VAL A 302 -14.02 12.91 -3.84
N SER A 303 -15.35 13.02 -3.99
CA SER A 303 -16.23 13.44 -2.91
C SER A 303 -17.67 12.99 -3.14
N ALA A 304 -18.48 12.98 -2.08
CA ALA A 304 -19.92 12.84 -2.20
C ALA A 304 -20.63 13.89 -1.34
N SER A 305 -21.79 14.33 -1.79
CA SER A 305 -22.69 15.19 -1.03
C SER A 305 -24.10 14.67 -1.17
N SER A 306 -24.89 14.69 -0.10
CA SER A 306 -26.30 14.28 -0.14
C SER A 306 -27.24 15.44 0.13
N SER A 307 -28.32 15.48 -0.63
CA SER A 307 -29.50 16.30 -0.36
C SER A 307 -30.71 15.37 -0.23
N GLY A 308 -31.14 15.12 1.01
CA GLY A 308 -32.20 14.14 1.29
C GLY A 308 -31.82 12.72 0.85
N THR A 309 -32.63 12.12 -0.03
CA THR A 309 -32.38 10.78 -0.59
C THR A 309 -31.56 10.81 -1.89
N GLN A 310 -31.14 11.99 -2.34
CA GLN A 310 -30.32 12.18 -3.53
C GLN A 310 -28.85 12.35 -3.12
N LEU A 311 -27.97 11.56 -3.74
CA LEU A 311 -26.53 11.64 -3.57
C LEU A 311 -25.90 12.19 -4.84
N THR A 312 -24.97 13.12 -4.69
CA THR A 312 -24.12 13.63 -5.76
C THR A 312 -22.70 13.15 -5.52
N LEU A 313 -22.17 12.29 -6.39
CA LEU A 313 -20.76 11.91 -6.38
C LEU A 313 -19.99 12.84 -7.33
N ARG A 314 -18.87 13.37 -6.85
CA ARG A 314 -17.90 14.05 -7.70
C ARG A 314 -16.78 13.07 -8.03
N VAL A 315 -16.41 12.99 -9.31
CA VAL A 315 -15.34 12.13 -9.78
C VAL A 315 -14.24 12.92 -10.49
N ARG A 316 -13.00 12.46 -10.31
CA ARG A 316 -11.85 12.82 -11.14
C ARG A 316 -11.76 11.80 -12.27
N LEU A 317 -11.78 12.29 -13.49
CA LEU A 317 -11.50 11.50 -14.69
C LEU A 317 -10.03 11.67 -15.06
N THR A 318 -9.35 10.56 -15.29
CA THR A 318 -8.02 10.56 -15.88
C THR A 318 -8.18 10.28 -17.36
N ALA A 319 -7.55 11.08 -18.21
CA ALA A 319 -7.46 10.85 -19.64
C ALA A 319 -5.99 10.88 -20.07
N PRO A 320 -5.62 10.17 -21.15
CA PRO A 320 -4.26 10.23 -21.68
C PRO A 320 -3.88 11.62 -22.16
N ALA A 321 -2.59 11.96 -22.10
CA ALA A 321 -2.08 13.22 -22.63
C ALA A 321 -2.30 13.31 -24.16
N PRO A 322 -2.64 14.49 -24.70
CA PRO A 322 -2.70 14.68 -26.15
C PRO A 322 -1.38 14.28 -26.82
N GLY A 323 -1.45 13.42 -27.84
CA GLY A 323 -0.27 12.91 -28.54
C GLY A 323 0.48 11.77 -27.85
N ALA A 324 -0.02 11.25 -26.72
CA ALA A 324 0.56 10.07 -26.09
C ALA A 324 0.48 8.85 -27.01
N ILE A 325 1.60 8.13 -27.15
CA ILE A 325 1.63 6.83 -27.82
C ILE A 325 1.09 5.80 -26.81
N LEU A 326 -0.10 5.26 -27.09
CA LEU A 326 -0.81 4.33 -26.22
C LEU A 326 -1.05 3.01 -26.94
N ALA A 327 -1.08 1.92 -26.16
CA ALA A 327 -1.57 0.65 -26.66
C ALA A 327 -3.06 0.79 -27.05
N GLN A 328 -3.40 0.33 -28.26
CA GLN A 328 -4.77 0.27 -28.78
C GLN A 328 -5.51 -0.93 -28.18
N VAL A 329 -5.82 -0.84 -26.89
CA VAL A 329 -6.58 -1.86 -26.16
C VAL A 329 -7.85 -1.22 -25.65
N ILE A 330 -8.99 -1.82 -26.00
CA ILE A 330 -10.29 -1.38 -25.50
C ILE A 330 -10.34 -1.64 -23.99
N THR A 331 -10.52 -0.57 -23.22
CA THR A 331 -10.68 -0.61 -21.77
C THR A 331 -12.09 -0.19 -21.37
N SER A 332 -12.51 -0.51 -20.16
CA SER A 332 -13.78 -0.08 -19.55
C SER A 332 -13.55 0.29 -18.09
N PRO A 333 -13.02 1.50 -17.82
CA PRO A 333 -12.66 1.91 -16.47
C PRO A 333 -13.85 2.02 -15.52
N TRP A 334 -13.64 1.66 -14.27
CA TRP A 334 -14.67 1.65 -13.24
C TRP A 334 -14.12 1.89 -11.84
N ALA A 335 -14.97 2.37 -10.94
CA ALA A 335 -14.72 2.52 -9.51
C ALA A 335 -15.93 2.04 -8.71
N ILE A 336 -15.71 1.37 -7.58
CA ILE A 336 -16.72 1.07 -6.57
C ILE A 336 -16.37 1.83 -5.30
N VAL A 337 -17.35 2.52 -4.75
CA VAL A 337 -17.27 3.18 -3.46
C VAL A 337 -18.38 2.72 -2.54
N SER A 338 -18.19 2.90 -1.24
CA SER A 338 -19.20 2.74 -0.22
C SER A 338 -19.49 4.10 0.41
N VAL A 339 -20.77 4.41 0.57
CA VAL A 339 -21.24 5.58 1.28
C VAL A 339 -22.18 5.15 2.42
N PRO A 340 -22.11 5.78 3.61
CA PRO A 340 -23.02 5.47 4.70
C PRO A 340 -24.45 5.92 4.37
N GLY A 341 -25.45 5.16 4.79
CA GLY A 341 -26.86 5.46 4.54
C GLY A 341 -27.43 4.85 3.26
N SER A 342 -28.69 5.20 2.97
CA SER A 342 -29.49 4.69 1.85
C SER A 342 -29.90 5.83 0.93
N TYR A 343 -29.67 5.68 -0.37
CA TYR A 343 -29.96 6.71 -1.38
C TYR A 343 -30.80 6.13 -2.52
N SER A 344 -31.83 6.85 -2.93
CA SER A 344 -32.75 6.43 -4.01
C SER A 344 -32.35 7.00 -5.38
N ALA A 345 -31.55 8.06 -5.40
CA ALA A 345 -31.04 8.69 -6.61
C ALA A 345 -29.56 9.03 -6.43
N VAL A 346 -28.73 8.70 -7.43
CA VAL A 346 -27.32 9.06 -7.45
C VAL A 346 -27.00 9.81 -8.74
N THR A 347 -26.56 11.05 -8.60
CA THR A 347 -26.03 11.87 -9.69
C THR A 347 -24.51 11.84 -9.62
N VAL A 348 -23.84 11.67 -10.76
CA VAL A 348 -22.37 11.70 -10.81
C VAL A 348 -21.93 12.87 -11.67
N ILE A 349 -21.09 13.72 -11.12
CA ILE A 349 -20.53 14.91 -11.75
C ILE A 349 -19.00 14.80 -11.82
N ASP A 350 -18.38 15.43 -12.80
CA ASP A 350 -16.93 15.60 -12.85
C ASP A 350 -16.44 16.73 -11.91
N GLU A 351 -15.13 16.99 -11.90
CA GLU A 351 -14.53 18.05 -11.08
C GLU A 351 -15.01 19.47 -11.47
N ASN A 352 -15.50 19.65 -12.70
CA ASN A 352 -16.04 20.90 -13.22
C ASN A 352 -17.56 21.03 -12.98
N GLY A 353 -18.18 20.03 -12.34
CA GLY A 353 -19.61 20.01 -12.06
C GLY A 353 -20.49 19.55 -13.22
N GLN A 354 -19.91 19.02 -14.31
CA GLN A 354 -20.66 18.50 -15.44
C GLN A 354 -21.15 17.07 -15.14
N PRO A 355 -22.43 16.76 -15.38
CA PRO A 355 -22.94 15.39 -15.20
C PRO A 355 -22.25 14.43 -16.17
N LEU A 356 -21.85 13.26 -15.68
CA LEU A 356 -21.38 12.19 -16.56
C LEU A 356 -22.53 11.76 -17.49
N PRO A 357 -22.25 11.37 -18.75
CA PRO A 357 -23.25 10.77 -19.60
C PRO A 357 -23.73 9.44 -18.97
N THR A 358 -24.89 9.46 -18.32
CA THR A 358 -25.60 8.26 -17.90
C THR A 358 -26.37 7.68 -19.07
N ALA A 359 -26.07 6.44 -19.47
CA ALA A 359 -27.06 5.65 -20.18
C ALA A 359 -28.19 5.33 -19.21
N THR A 360 -29.37 5.91 -19.42
CA THR A 360 -30.61 5.54 -18.75
C THR A 360 -30.99 4.12 -19.16
N GLY A 361 -30.41 3.11 -18.50
CA GLY A 361 -30.77 1.70 -18.64
C GLY A 361 -31.59 1.26 -17.43
N GLY A 362 -32.91 1.28 -17.57
CA GLY A 362 -33.86 0.93 -16.52
C GLY A 362 -33.68 -0.49 -15.97
N GLY A 363 -33.77 -0.61 -14.65
CA GLY A 363 -33.95 -1.87 -13.93
C GLY A 363 -34.62 -1.54 -12.61
N GLN A 364 -35.95 -1.62 -12.62
CA GLN A 364 -36.82 -1.11 -11.57
C GLN A 364 -36.62 -1.79 -10.22
N VAL A 365 -36.88 -0.98 -9.20
CA VAL A 365 -37.41 -1.38 -7.90
C VAL A 365 -38.58 -2.35 -8.11
N ARG A 366 -38.43 -3.57 -7.61
CA ARG A 366 -39.54 -4.35 -7.07
C ARG A 366 -39.03 -5.31 -6.01
#